data_AF-A0AAU7ZSG7-F1
#
_entry.id   AF-A0AAU7ZSG7-F1
#
_cell.length_a   1.000
_cell.length_b   1.000
_cell.length_c   1.000
_cell.angle_alpha   90.00
_cell.angle_beta   90.00
_cell.angle_gamma   90.00
#
_symmetry.space_group_name_H-M   'P 1'
#
loop_
_entity.id
_entity.type
_entity.pdbx_description
1 polymer ?
#
loop_
_entity_poly.entity_id
_entity_poly.type
_entity_poly.pdbx_seq_one_letter_code
_entity_poly.pdbx_strand_id
1 'polypeptide(L)'
;MARLFTVASDEALINLIQNSAERLVIVAPGLSKGVAIALVERLQVGKPLSELSITLDTDPEVCRLGYGEIQAVDMLRDALASLERPLHTQAGVRIGLIVADDDVLVYSPTPQLIEAGSTSEEKPNAIRITGAGPQELSFACGGKETSDLGFIQEVGLRDVSDQAVADAKADLEANPPRRFDLVRLERVFNYKLEFVEFSIDGCRLNSRVVSLPADILGLAEKDLQERLRNTFKVFEAGVPFSFEIEDPDDASREIKLTEEYFAKEAKELRKKLKSLGTYGSLIQKRHKPSFEAGVERLRNLLTIYADLVKANIAAKIKETRDGLVESLHKRVKVAPPKKWLDDSLDGTLDDAALLSRLEHAVDEAFLSVEESFDPSITCIFKGVHYETITQDPKFRERIEQHFSQDDAAKLLFEYNASRAEEPTHA
;
A
#
# COMPACT_ATOMS: atom_id res chain seq x y z
N MET A 1 48.40 -0.78 21.66
CA MET A 1 48.10 -1.50 20.41
C MET A 1 46.67 -1.16 20.04
N ALA A 2 46.38 -0.98 18.74
CA ALA A 2 45.00 -0.85 18.29
C ALA A 2 44.27 -2.18 18.49
N ARG A 3 42.99 -2.11 18.85
CA ARG A 3 42.13 -3.28 19.06
C ARG A 3 41.85 -3.97 17.71
N LEU A 4 41.96 -5.29 17.64
CA LEU A 4 41.71 -6.08 16.43
C LEU A 4 40.22 -6.07 16.07
N PHE A 5 39.35 -6.29 17.05
CA PHE A 5 37.90 -6.20 16.91
C PHE A 5 37.45 -4.75 17.13
N THR A 6 36.76 -4.21 16.13
CA THR A 6 36.35 -2.80 16.11
C THR A 6 34.97 -2.62 15.48
N VAL A 7 34.54 -1.37 15.35
CA VAL A 7 33.28 -0.96 14.74
C VAL A 7 33.55 -0.31 13.39
N ALA A 8 32.89 -0.80 12.35
CA ALA A 8 32.84 -0.17 11.03
C ALA A 8 31.70 0.86 10.97
N SER A 9 31.89 2.01 11.63
CA SER A 9 31.01 3.17 11.47
C SER A 9 31.41 3.97 10.22
N ASP A 10 30.49 4.79 9.71
CA ASP A 10 30.80 5.73 8.62
C ASP A 10 32.05 6.58 8.93
N GLU A 11 32.19 7.04 10.17
CA GLU A 11 33.37 7.78 10.63
C GLU A 11 34.66 6.96 10.51
N ALA A 12 34.63 5.67 10.89
CA ALA A 12 35.78 4.78 10.77
C ALA A 12 36.16 4.55 9.29
N LEU A 13 35.18 4.34 8.42
CA LEU A 13 35.40 4.16 6.98
C LEU A 13 35.97 5.44 6.36
N ILE A 14 35.40 6.60 6.68
CA ILE A 14 35.86 7.91 6.20
C ILE A 14 37.32 8.15 6.62
N ASN A 15 37.66 7.88 7.89
CA ASN A 15 39.02 8.03 8.39
C ASN A 15 40.03 7.14 7.65
N LEU A 16 39.68 5.89 7.34
CA LEU A 16 40.55 5.00 6.55
C LEU A 16 40.75 5.54 5.13
N ILE A 17 39.67 5.97 4.48
CA ILE A 17 39.70 6.51 3.12
C ILE A 17 40.57 7.76 3.05
N GLN A 18 40.37 8.72 3.95
CA GLN A 18 41.09 10.00 3.94
C GLN A 18 42.59 9.84 4.21
N ASN A 19 42.98 8.86 5.04
CA ASN A 19 44.38 8.62 5.39
C ASN A 19 45.15 7.75 4.38
N SER A 20 44.47 7.14 3.40
CA SER A 20 45.12 6.33 2.35
C SER A 20 46.10 7.16 1.51
N ALA A 21 47.29 6.63 1.24
CA ALA A 21 48.37 7.32 0.51
C ALA A 21 48.69 6.68 -0.85
N GLU A 22 48.78 5.35 -0.92
CA GLU A 22 49.21 4.60 -2.11
C GLU A 22 48.11 3.67 -2.63
N ARG A 23 47.49 2.89 -1.74
CA ARG A 23 46.48 1.88 -2.06
C ARG A 23 45.14 2.20 -1.41
N LEU A 24 44.09 2.11 -2.21
CA LEU A 24 42.71 2.07 -1.73
C LEU A 24 41.89 1.03 -2.50
N VAL A 25 41.53 -0.07 -1.83
CA VAL A 25 40.64 -1.09 -2.39
C VAL A 25 39.40 -1.21 -1.52
N ILE A 26 38.22 -1.07 -2.13
CA ILE A 26 36.93 -1.14 -1.43
C ILE A 26 36.07 -2.21 -2.09
N VAL A 27 35.57 -3.15 -1.30
CA VAL A 27 34.53 -4.12 -1.71
C VAL A 27 33.43 -4.06 -0.66
N ALA A 28 32.22 -3.67 -1.03
CA ALA A 28 31.10 -3.60 -0.11
C ALA A 28 29.77 -3.85 -0.84
N PRO A 29 28.70 -4.29 -0.17
CA PRO A 29 27.39 -4.36 -0.78
C PRO A 29 26.94 -2.95 -1.21
N GLY A 30 27.07 -1.97 -0.33
CA GLY A 30 26.81 -0.57 -0.62
C GLY A 30 27.57 0.35 0.34
N LEU A 31 27.51 1.65 0.07
CA LEU A 31 28.09 2.69 0.91
C LEU A 31 27.02 3.75 1.21
N SER A 32 27.12 4.39 2.37
CA SER A 32 26.33 5.58 2.66
C SER A 32 26.78 6.75 1.78
N LYS A 33 25.91 7.75 1.66
CA LYS A 33 26.25 8.98 0.96
C LYS A 33 27.45 9.70 1.59
N GLY A 34 27.56 9.70 2.92
CA GLY A 34 28.66 10.36 3.64
C GLY A 34 30.01 9.75 3.29
N VAL A 35 30.10 8.42 3.28
CA VAL A 35 31.34 7.70 2.91
C VAL A 35 31.68 7.94 1.43
N ALA A 36 30.69 7.97 0.55
CA ALA A 36 30.90 8.25 -0.86
C ALA A 36 31.43 9.67 -1.11
N ILE A 37 30.92 10.69 -0.39
CA ILE A 37 31.43 12.06 -0.46
C ILE A 37 32.92 12.09 -0.09
N ALA A 38 33.29 11.50 1.05
CA ALA A 38 34.70 11.49 1.48
C ALA A 38 35.61 10.76 0.48
N LEU A 39 35.11 9.71 -0.15
CA LEU A 39 35.82 8.98 -1.20
C LEU A 39 36.02 9.84 -2.46
N VAL A 40 34.98 10.54 -2.92
CA VAL A 40 35.10 11.50 -4.05
C VAL A 40 36.11 12.60 -3.72
N GLU A 41 36.06 13.18 -2.52
CA GLU A 41 37.01 14.20 -2.06
C GLU A 41 38.44 13.66 -2.04
N ARG A 42 38.67 12.44 -1.54
CA ARG A 42 39.99 11.79 -1.54
C ARG A 42 40.52 11.60 -2.95
N LEU A 43 39.65 11.24 -3.90
CA LEU A 43 40.01 11.02 -5.30
C LEU A 43 40.33 12.33 -6.05
N GLN A 44 39.70 13.45 -5.67
CA GLN A 44 39.88 14.74 -6.34
C GLN A 44 41.02 15.59 -5.74
N VAL A 45 41.13 15.63 -4.42
CA VAL A 45 42.04 16.54 -3.70
C VAL A 45 43.34 15.84 -3.29
N GLY A 46 43.28 14.53 -3.05
CA GLY A 46 44.43 13.76 -2.58
C GLY A 46 45.45 13.50 -3.68
N LYS A 47 46.64 13.03 -3.27
CA LYS A 47 47.63 12.53 -4.23
C LYS A 47 47.05 11.33 -5.01
N PRO A 48 47.36 11.19 -6.31
CA PRO A 48 46.94 10.03 -7.08
C PRO A 48 47.39 8.74 -6.41
N LEU A 49 46.45 7.80 -6.26
CA LEU A 49 46.70 6.46 -5.74
C LEU A 49 47.31 5.59 -6.84
N SER A 50 48.34 4.79 -6.49
CA SER A 50 48.94 3.81 -7.40
C SER A 50 48.00 2.62 -7.62
N GLU A 51 47.31 2.20 -6.56
CA GLU A 51 46.35 1.10 -6.57
C GLU A 51 44.97 1.60 -6.11
N LEU A 52 44.00 1.57 -7.02
CA LEU A 52 42.62 1.97 -6.75
C LEU A 52 41.65 0.97 -7.38
N SER A 53 40.77 0.39 -6.56
CA SER A 53 39.67 -0.46 -7.01
C SER A 53 38.47 -0.30 -6.09
N ILE A 54 37.29 -0.08 -6.65
CA ILE A 54 36.05 0.05 -5.90
C ILE A 54 35.02 -0.89 -6.54
N THR A 55 34.49 -1.81 -5.75
CA THR A 55 33.48 -2.80 -6.15
C THR A 55 32.27 -2.68 -5.23
N LEU A 56 31.10 -2.39 -5.81
CA LEU A 56 29.83 -2.30 -5.08
C LEU A 56 28.80 -3.30 -5.62
N ASP A 57 27.80 -3.65 -4.83
CA ASP A 57 26.65 -4.39 -5.34
C ASP A 57 25.57 -3.39 -5.81
N THR A 58 25.26 -3.44 -7.11
CA THR A 58 24.28 -2.56 -7.74
C THR A 58 22.85 -3.11 -7.70
N ASP A 59 22.62 -4.23 -7.02
CA ASP A 59 21.26 -4.76 -6.80
C ASP A 59 20.42 -3.76 -5.98
N PRO A 60 19.24 -3.33 -6.47
CA PRO A 60 18.34 -2.46 -5.73
C PRO A 60 17.97 -2.95 -4.32
N GLU A 61 18.01 -4.26 -4.05
CA GLU A 61 17.79 -4.82 -2.70
C GLU A 61 18.84 -4.34 -1.69
N VAL A 62 20.08 -4.06 -2.12
CA VAL A 62 21.11 -3.48 -1.26
C VAL A 62 20.62 -2.16 -0.65
N CYS A 63 20.06 -1.30 -1.51
CA CYS A 63 19.51 -0.01 -1.07
C CYS A 63 18.23 -0.19 -0.25
N ARG A 64 17.35 -1.12 -0.63
CA ARG A 64 16.09 -1.38 0.09
C ARG A 64 16.29 -1.96 1.49
N LEU A 65 17.37 -2.72 1.70
CA LEU A 65 17.75 -3.24 3.02
C LEU A 65 18.52 -2.21 3.85
N GLY A 66 19.00 -1.13 3.22
CA GLY A 66 19.79 -0.10 3.90
C GLY A 66 21.27 -0.44 4.03
N TYR A 67 21.81 -1.27 3.14
CA TYR A 67 23.25 -1.53 3.07
C TYR A 67 24.03 -0.39 2.36
N GLY A 68 23.33 0.51 1.68
CA GLY A 68 23.93 1.67 1.03
C GLY A 68 22.89 2.50 0.28
N GLU A 69 23.34 3.58 -0.34
CA GLU A 69 22.47 4.52 -1.06
C GLU A 69 22.81 4.55 -2.56
N ILE A 70 21.79 4.59 -3.42
CA ILE A 70 22.01 4.65 -4.88
C ILE A 70 22.78 5.90 -5.32
N GLN A 71 22.64 7.00 -4.56
CA GLN A 71 23.36 8.25 -4.79
C GLN A 71 24.88 8.05 -4.67
N ALA A 72 25.35 7.16 -3.79
CA ALA A 72 26.76 6.83 -3.66
C ALA A 72 27.31 6.20 -4.95
N VAL A 73 26.53 5.31 -5.58
CA VAL A 73 26.92 4.63 -6.83
C VAL A 73 27.09 5.66 -7.96
N ASP A 74 26.13 6.57 -8.13
CA ASP A 74 26.22 7.61 -9.17
C ASP A 74 27.42 8.54 -8.93
N MET A 75 27.61 9.02 -7.71
CA MET A 75 28.74 9.89 -7.35
C MET A 75 30.10 9.24 -7.63
N LEU A 76 30.25 7.96 -7.27
CA LEU A 76 31.50 7.23 -7.44
C LEU A 76 31.76 6.84 -8.89
N ARG A 77 30.71 6.51 -9.65
CA ARG A 77 30.81 6.27 -11.09
C ARG A 77 31.35 7.52 -11.79
N ASP A 78 30.79 8.68 -11.48
CA ASP A 78 31.18 9.94 -12.11
C ASP A 78 32.62 10.35 -11.71
N ALA A 79 32.98 10.20 -10.43
CA ALA A 79 34.33 10.49 -9.95
C ALA A 79 35.39 9.55 -10.55
N LEU A 80 35.12 8.24 -10.62
CA LEU A 80 36.05 7.27 -11.22
C LEU A 80 36.17 7.45 -12.73
N ALA A 81 35.09 7.80 -13.42
CA ALA A 81 35.12 8.12 -14.84
C ALA A 81 36.05 9.30 -15.15
N SER A 82 36.10 10.32 -14.27
CA SER A 82 37.04 11.44 -14.40
C SER A 82 38.52 11.04 -14.27
N LEU A 83 38.79 9.88 -13.67
CA LEU A 83 40.11 9.28 -13.51
C LEU A 83 40.37 8.14 -14.52
N GLU A 84 39.50 7.99 -15.53
CA GLU A 84 39.54 6.89 -16.50
C GLU A 84 39.55 5.49 -15.87
N ARG A 85 38.89 5.35 -14.71
CA ARG A 85 38.75 4.08 -13.99
C ARG A 85 37.27 3.65 -13.92
N PRO A 86 36.98 2.34 -14.00
CA PRO A 86 35.61 1.86 -13.84
C PRO A 86 35.25 1.70 -12.35
N LEU A 87 33.97 1.92 -12.03
CA LEU A 87 33.36 1.34 -10.84
C LEU A 87 33.02 -0.12 -11.15
N HIS A 88 33.53 -1.05 -10.35
CA HIS A 88 33.23 -2.48 -10.50
C HIS A 88 31.92 -2.83 -9.79
N THR A 89 31.26 -3.88 -10.27
CA THR A 89 30.07 -4.44 -9.63
C THR A 89 30.22 -5.93 -9.38
N GLN A 90 29.74 -6.39 -8.23
CA GLN A 90 29.65 -7.80 -7.89
C GLN A 90 28.34 -8.03 -7.14
N ALA A 91 27.41 -8.76 -7.77
CA ALA A 91 26.15 -9.11 -7.14
C ALA A 91 26.37 -10.11 -5.98
N GLY A 92 25.62 -9.92 -4.90
CA GLY A 92 25.58 -10.84 -3.76
C GLY A 92 26.72 -10.67 -2.75
N VAL A 93 27.51 -9.59 -2.83
CA VAL A 93 28.51 -9.28 -1.79
C VAL A 93 27.80 -9.02 -0.47
N ARG A 94 28.24 -9.67 0.61
CA ARG A 94 27.69 -9.53 1.97
C ARG A 94 28.70 -9.12 3.02
N ILE A 95 29.94 -8.91 2.60
CA ILE A 95 31.03 -8.44 3.45
C ILE A 95 31.49 -7.07 2.97
N GLY A 96 31.96 -6.26 3.91
CA GLY A 96 32.69 -5.05 3.63
C GLY A 96 34.18 -5.30 3.79
N LEU A 97 34.98 -4.78 2.87
CA LEU A 97 36.43 -4.82 2.87
C LEU A 97 36.94 -3.46 2.43
N ILE A 98 37.80 -2.85 3.24
CA ILE A 98 38.60 -1.68 2.87
C ILE A 98 40.06 -2.02 3.11
N VAL A 99 40.89 -1.88 2.07
CA VAL A 99 42.34 -1.93 2.16
C VAL A 99 42.87 -0.52 1.89
N ALA A 100 43.35 0.14 2.94
CA ALA A 100 44.01 1.43 2.87
C ALA A 100 45.49 1.24 3.21
N ASP A 101 46.35 1.21 2.20
CA ASP A 101 47.79 0.89 2.34
C ASP A 101 48.03 -0.48 3.03
N ASP A 102 48.55 -0.45 4.27
CA ASP A 102 48.81 -1.62 5.13
C ASP A 102 47.70 -1.87 6.17
N ASP A 103 46.62 -1.08 6.13
CA ASP A 103 45.48 -1.16 7.03
C ASP A 103 44.29 -1.82 6.33
N VAL A 104 43.90 -3.00 6.81
CA VAL A 104 42.80 -3.78 6.26
C VAL A 104 41.65 -3.82 7.25
N LEU A 105 40.48 -3.33 6.85
CA LEU A 105 39.24 -3.45 7.60
C LEU A 105 38.29 -4.42 6.90
N VAL A 106 37.96 -5.52 7.57
CA VAL A 106 36.90 -6.45 7.15
C VAL A 106 35.71 -6.28 8.07
N TYR A 107 34.51 -6.10 7.54
CA TYR A 107 33.32 -5.87 8.36
C TYR A 107 32.08 -6.55 7.81
N SER A 108 31.09 -6.75 8.69
CA SER A 108 29.73 -7.13 8.30
C SER A 108 28.88 -5.86 8.20
N PRO A 109 28.51 -5.41 6.99
CA PRO A 109 27.68 -4.22 6.80
C PRO A 109 26.32 -4.40 7.49
N THR A 110 25.83 -3.37 8.17
CA THR A 110 24.53 -3.42 8.85
C THR A 110 23.42 -2.90 7.93
N PRO A 111 22.30 -3.61 7.77
CA PRO A 111 21.15 -3.13 7.00
C PRO A 111 20.41 -2.04 7.77
N GLN A 112 20.77 -0.77 7.57
CA GLN A 112 20.35 0.36 8.40
C GLN A 112 18.84 0.64 8.38
N LEU A 113 18.09 0.09 7.42
CA LEU A 113 16.63 0.20 7.36
C LEU A 113 15.90 -0.90 8.15
N ILE A 114 16.63 -1.88 8.70
CA ILE A 114 16.09 -3.02 9.44
C ILE A 114 16.68 -3.08 10.86
N GLU A 115 17.97 -2.79 10.98
CA GLU A 115 18.70 -2.88 12.24
C GLU A 115 19.43 -1.56 12.50
N ALA A 116 19.44 -1.13 13.77
CA ALA A 116 20.28 -0.01 14.18
C ALA A 116 21.76 -0.40 14.05
N GLY A 117 22.57 0.48 13.44
CA GLY A 117 24.02 0.28 13.31
C GLY A 117 24.69 0.01 14.66
N SER A 118 25.74 -0.82 14.65
CA SER A 118 26.56 -0.97 15.86
C SER A 118 27.35 0.32 16.12
N THR A 119 27.21 0.87 17.33
CA THR A 119 27.85 2.13 17.76
C THR A 119 28.74 1.93 18.98
N SER A 120 28.88 0.69 19.46
CA SER A 120 29.63 0.38 20.69
C SER A 120 30.72 -0.65 20.41
N GLU A 121 31.90 -0.42 20.99
CA GLU A 121 33.01 -1.37 20.97
C GLU A 121 32.71 -2.70 21.69
N GLU A 122 31.60 -2.78 22.45
CA GLU A 122 31.13 -4.05 23.01
C GLU A 122 30.35 -4.91 22.00
N LYS A 123 30.00 -4.35 20.84
CA LYS A 123 29.31 -5.04 19.74
C LYS A 123 30.12 -4.89 18.44
N PRO A 124 31.36 -5.40 18.40
CA PRO A 124 32.19 -5.25 17.21
C PRO A 124 31.54 -5.93 16.00
N ASN A 125 31.55 -5.24 14.86
CA ASN A 125 31.11 -5.76 13.56
C ASN A 125 32.25 -5.79 12.53
N ALA A 126 33.48 -5.52 12.96
CA ALA A 126 34.64 -5.41 12.10
C ALA A 126 35.92 -5.96 12.73
N ILE A 127 36.85 -6.34 11.87
CA ILE A 127 38.20 -6.79 12.18
C ILE A 127 39.16 -5.85 11.44
N ARG A 128 40.05 -5.16 12.17
CA ARG A 128 41.07 -4.28 11.62
C ARG A 128 42.45 -4.91 11.75
N ILE A 129 43.06 -5.26 10.61
CA ILE A 129 44.34 -5.94 10.52
C ILE A 129 45.39 -4.90 10.12
N THR A 130 46.28 -4.57 11.06
CA THR A 130 47.42 -3.67 10.86
C THR A 130 48.71 -4.43 11.14
N GLY A 131 49.18 -5.18 10.14
CA GLY A 131 50.36 -6.06 10.28
C GLY A 131 50.16 -7.28 11.20
N ALA A 132 48.94 -7.53 11.69
CA ALA A 132 48.61 -8.71 12.50
C ALA A 132 48.56 -9.98 11.66
N GLY A 133 49.14 -11.07 12.15
CA GLY A 133 49.15 -12.38 11.52
C GLY A 133 48.09 -13.34 12.10
N PRO A 134 48.09 -14.60 11.64
CA PRO A 134 47.15 -15.62 12.11
C PRO A 134 47.22 -15.90 13.63
N GLN A 135 48.39 -15.67 14.25
CA GLN A 135 48.59 -15.94 15.68
C GLN A 135 47.92 -14.87 16.55
N GLU A 136 48.06 -13.60 16.18
CA GLU A 136 47.43 -12.47 16.85
C GLU A 136 45.90 -12.56 16.76
N LEU A 137 45.38 -12.86 15.56
CA LEU A 137 43.95 -13.11 15.34
C LEU A 137 43.46 -14.27 16.20
N SER A 138 44.22 -15.38 16.24
CA SER A 138 43.86 -16.53 17.05
C SER A 138 43.76 -16.15 18.53
N PHE A 139 44.69 -15.36 19.07
CA PHE A 139 44.69 -14.96 20.47
C PHE A 139 43.53 -14.01 20.81
N ALA A 140 43.26 -13.02 19.96
CA ALA A 140 42.13 -12.09 20.15
C ALA A 140 40.78 -12.82 20.22
N CYS A 141 40.67 -13.96 19.53
CA CYS A 141 39.50 -14.87 19.54
C CYS A 141 39.49 -15.89 20.70
N GLY A 142 40.47 -15.87 21.62
CA GLY A 142 40.57 -16.83 22.73
C GLY A 142 41.37 -18.11 22.43
N GLY A 143 42.19 -18.10 21.38
CA GLY A 143 43.09 -19.20 21.03
C GLY A 143 44.40 -19.18 21.82
N LYS A 144 44.70 -20.29 22.53
CA LYS A 144 45.82 -20.52 23.48
C LYS A 144 45.75 -19.70 24.77
N GLU A 145 46.04 -20.35 25.90
CA GLU A 145 45.96 -19.76 27.25
C GLU A 145 47.06 -18.74 27.57
N THR A 146 48.17 -18.73 26.83
CA THR A 146 49.30 -17.80 27.05
C THR A 146 49.98 -17.42 25.75
N SER A 147 50.08 -16.11 25.48
CA SER A 147 51.01 -15.58 24.49
C SER A 147 52.27 -15.07 25.19
N ASP A 148 53.44 -15.53 24.77
CA ASP A 148 54.73 -14.94 25.19
C ASP A 148 54.92 -13.50 24.63
N LEU A 149 53.95 -13.02 23.84
CA LEU A 149 53.98 -11.77 23.06
C LEU A 149 53.09 -10.65 23.66
N GLY A 150 52.39 -10.90 24.77
CA GLY A 150 51.61 -9.87 25.49
C GLY A 150 50.29 -9.47 24.81
N PHE A 151 49.72 -10.33 23.97
CA PHE A 151 48.38 -10.13 23.40
C PHE A 151 47.30 -10.48 24.43
N ILE A 152 46.10 -9.90 24.28
CA ILE A 152 44.95 -10.08 25.19
C ILE A 152 43.75 -10.56 24.35
N GLN A 153 42.97 -11.51 24.87
CA GLN A 153 41.70 -11.91 24.26
C GLN A 153 40.74 -10.71 24.25
N GLU A 154 40.08 -10.45 23.11
CA GLU A 154 39.22 -9.26 22.94
C GLU A 154 37.73 -9.60 22.89
N VAL A 155 37.38 -10.81 22.41
CA VAL A 155 36.00 -11.31 22.27
C VAL A 155 35.86 -12.69 22.90
N GLY A 156 34.64 -13.07 23.29
CA GLY A 156 34.39 -14.38 23.93
C GLY A 156 34.81 -14.44 25.40
N LEU A 157 34.75 -13.32 26.12
CA LEU A 157 35.18 -13.20 27.53
C LEU A 157 34.21 -13.81 28.56
N ARG A 158 33.01 -14.23 28.13
CA ARG A 158 31.97 -14.77 29.02
C ARG A 158 31.51 -16.13 28.51
N ASP A 159 31.39 -17.07 29.44
CA ASP A 159 30.81 -18.38 29.16
C ASP A 159 29.27 -18.27 29.00
N VAL A 160 28.71 -19.15 28.17
CA VAL A 160 27.26 -19.27 27.99
C VAL A 160 26.66 -20.01 29.20
N SER A 161 25.70 -19.39 29.88
CA SER A 161 24.99 -20.02 31.00
C SER A 161 23.84 -20.93 30.52
N ASP A 162 23.51 -21.97 31.31
CA ASP A 162 22.37 -22.86 31.04
C ASP A 162 21.04 -22.08 30.95
N GLN A 163 20.87 -21.05 31.77
CA GLN A 163 19.69 -20.19 31.74
C GLN A 163 19.57 -19.45 30.40
N ALA A 164 20.67 -18.89 29.88
CA ALA A 164 20.67 -18.20 28.60
C ALA A 164 20.29 -19.13 27.43
N VAL A 165 20.68 -20.41 27.50
CA VAL A 165 20.28 -21.42 26.50
C VAL A 165 18.80 -21.76 26.63
N ALA A 166 18.28 -21.89 27.85
CA ALA A 166 16.86 -22.16 28.08
C ALA A 166 15.97 -21.01 27.58
N ASP A 167 16.35 -19.77 27.88
CA ASP A 167 15.64 -18.57 27.46
C ASP A 167 15.61 -18.46 25.92
N ALA A 168 16.75 -18.69 25.26
CA ALA A 168 16.83 -18.67 23.79
C ALA A 168 15.96 -19.76 23.13
N LYS A 169 15.87 -20.95 23.74
CA LYS A 169 15.00 -22.03 23.23
C LYS A 169 13.52 -21.68 23.36
N ALA A 170 13.10 -21.16 24.51
CA ALA A 170 11.72 -20.76 24.74
C ALA A 170 11.29 -19.63 23.77
N ASP A 171 12.18 -18.66 23.52
CA ASP A 171 11.91 -17.59 22.56
C ASP A 171 11.79 -18.12 21.13
N LEU A 172 12.70 -18.99 20.68
CA LEU A 172 12.63 -19.60 19.35
C LEU A 172 11.40 -20.50 19.15
N GLU A 173 10.87 -21.12 20.20
CA GLU A 173 9.64 -21.91 20.16
C GLU A 173 8.39 -21.01 20.02
N ALA A 174 8.37 -19.88 20.72
CA ALA A 174 7.29 -18.88 20.60
C ALA A 174 7.37 -18.06 19.29
N ASN A 175 8.60 -17.78 18.84
CA ASN A 175 8.92 -16.92 17.70
C ASN A 175 9.84 -17.67 16.71
N PRO A 176 9.31 -18.67 15.97
CA PRO A 176 10.14 -19.47 15.08
C PRO A 176 10.77 -18.59 13.97
N PRO A 177 12.03 -18.88 13.59
CA PRO A 177 12.68 -18.18 12.49
C PRO A 177 11.84 -18.26 11.22
N ARG A 178 11.49 -17.10 10.66
CA ARG A 178 10.81 -17.03 9.37
C ARG A 178 11.84 -17.29 8.27
N ARG A 179 11.49 -18.10 7.27
CA ARG A 179 12.35 -18.30 6.09
C ARG A 179 12.53 -16.95 5.39
N PHE A 180 13.78 -16.53 5.20
CA PHE A 180 14.13 -15.21 4.65
C PHE A 180 13.52 -14.95 3.25
N ASP A 181 13.27 -16.02 2.49
CA ASP A 181 12.61 -15.96 1.17
C ASP A 181 11.18 -15.39 1.20
N LEU A 182 10.47 -15.53 2.33
CA LEU A 182 9.09 -15.07 2.49
C LEU A 182 9.00 -13.54 2.41
N VAL A 183 9.91 -12.84 3.09
CA VAL A 183 9.91 -11.38 3.21
C VAL A 183 10.38 -10.73 1.91
N ARG A 184 11.34 -11.36 1.20
CA ARG A 184 11.85 -10.83 -0.08
C ARG A 184 10.79 -10.88 -1.17
N LEU A 185 10.05 -11.98 -1.27
CA LEU A 185 9.06 -12.20 -2.33
C LEU A 185 7.83 -11.30 -2.15
N GLU A 186 7.36 -11.11 -0.91
CA GLU A 186 6.33 -10.13 -0.59
C GLU A 186 6.77 -8.71 -0.92
N ARG A 187 8.03 -8.35 -0.64
CA ARG A 187 8.55 -7.01 -0.95
C ARG A 187 8.59 -6.75 -2.45
N VAL A 188 9.00 -7.73 -3.27
CA VAL A 188 9.02 -7.59 -4.73
C VAL A 188 7.60 -7.43 -5.30
N PHE A 189 6.63 -8.21 -4.81
CA PHE A 189 5.24 -8.11 -5.22
C PHE A 189 4.61 -6.78 -4.76
N ASN A 190 4.72 -6.46 -3.47
CA ASN A 190 4.21 -5.23 -2.88
C ASN A 190 4.92 -3.98 -3.39
N TYR A 191 6.09 -4.09 -4.03
CA TYR A 191 6.70 -2.97 -4.72
C TYR A 191 6.01 -2.65 -6.05
N LYS A 192 5.45 -3.66 -6.72
CA LYS A 192 4.87 -3.51 -8.06
C LYS A 192 3.36 -3.43 -8.06
N LEU A 193 2.68 -4.13 -7.15
CA LEU A 193 1.22 -4.33 -7.15
C LEU A 193 0.61 -4.11 -5.77
N GLU A 194 -0.62 -3.60 -5.75
CA GLU A 194 -1.50 -3.56 -4.57
C GLU A 194 -2.92 -3.93 -4.99
N PHE A 195 -3.68 -4.54 -4.08
CA PHE A 195 -5.12 -4.69 -4.22
C PHE A 195 -5.82 -3.35 -4.02
N VAL A 196 -6.89 -3.14 -4.78
CA VAL A 196 -7.74 -1.95 -4.70
C VAL A 196 -9.19 -2.38 -4.55
N GLU A 197 -9.83 -1.93 -3.47
CA GLU A 197 -11.27 -1.96 -3.30
C GLU A 197 -11.82 -0.58 -3.63
N PHE A 198 -12.55 -0.47 -4.74
CA PHE A 198 -13.13 0.79 -5.23
C PHE A 198 -14.64 0.64 -5.47
N SER A 199 -15.44 1.33 -4.66
CA SER A 199 -16.90 1.39 -4.76
C SER A 199 -17.42 2.82 -4.67
N ILE A 200 -18.59 3.04 -5.27
CA ILE A 200 -19.37 4.26 -5.14
C ILE A 200 -20.76 3.82 -4.73
N ASP A 201 -21.20 4.29 -3.58
CA ASP A 201 -22.43 3.88 -2.93
C ASP A 201 -23.32 5.12 -2.68
N GLY A 202 -24.62 4.93 -2.51
CA GLY A 202 -25.57 6.00 -2.17
C GLY A 202 -25.94 7.00 -3.27
N CYS A 203 -25.33 6.96 -4.47
CA CYS A 203 -25.63 7.91 -5.56
C CYS A 203 -26.95 7.69 -6.30
N ARG A 204 -27.60 6.52 -6.17
CA ARG A 204 -28.79 6.17 -6.97
C ARG A 204 -30.08 6.68 -6.33
N LEU A 205 -30.64 7.77 -6.84
CA LEU A 205 -31.94 8.30 -6.42
C LEU A 205 -33.09 7.58 -7.13
N ASN A 206 -32.88 7.13 -8.37
CA ASN A 206 -33.87 6.41 -9.17
C ASN A 206 -34.38 5.09 -8.59
N SER A 207 -33.62 4.48 -7.66
CA SER A 207 -34.03 3.27 -6.96
C SER A 207 -34.87 3.54 -5.71
N ARG A 208 -35.15 4.81 -5.37
CA ARG A 208 -35.91 5.16 -4.17
C ARG A 208 -37.39 4.89 -4.35
N VAL A 209 -37.91 4.07 -3.44
CA VAL A 209 -39.31 3.68 -3.40
C VAL A 209 -39.89 3.94 -2.02
N VAL A 210 -41.14 4.36 -1.97
CA VAL A 210 -41.95 4.46 -0.75
C VAL A 210 -43.02 3.38 -0.77
N SER A 211 -43.37 2.87 0.41
CA SER A 211 -44.44 1.90 0.57
C SER A 211 -45.75 2.63 0.85
N LEU A 212 -46.75 2.45 -0.01
CA LEU A 212 -48.09 3.02 0.16
C LEU A 212 -49.04 1.99 0.81
N PRO A 213 -49.95 2.41 1.70
CA PRO A 213 -50.98 1.54 2.25
C PRO A 213 -51.88 0.93 1.16
N ALA A 214 -52.13 -0.39 1.25
CA ALA A 214 -52.95 -1.14 0.28
C ALA A 214 -54.38 -0.61 0.15
N ASP A 215 -54.91 -0.08 1.25
CA ASP A 215 -56.26 0.45 1.36
C ASP A 215 -56.46 1.70 0.48
N ILE A 216 -55.40 2.51 0.28
CA ILE A 216 -55.42 3.74 -0.53
C ILE A 216 -55.32 3.43 -2.03
N LEU A 217 -54.70 2.29 -2.37
CA LEU A 217 -54.60 1.80 -3.75
C LEU A 217 -55.86 1.05 -4.22
N GLY A 218 -56.88 0.93 -3.36
CA GLY A 218 -58.15 0.30 -3.69
C GLY A 218 -58.07 -1.22 -3.87
N LEU A 219 -57.07 -1.87 -3.26
CA LEU A 219 -56.95 -3.33 -3.26
C LEU A 219 -57.92 -3.90 -2.23
N ALA A 220 -59.07 -4.42 -2.67
CA ALA A 220 -60.16 -4.86 -1.80
C ALA A 220 -60.03 -6.30 -1.26
N GLU A 221 -59.19 -7.14 -1.89
CA GLU A 221 -59.05 -8.57 -1.55
C GLU A 221 -57.82 -8.85 -0.67
N LYS A 222 -58.01 -9.52 0.47
CA LYS A 222 -56.95 -9.85 1.44
C LYS A 222 -55.78 -10.64 0.83
N ASP A 223 -56.04 -11.60 -0.06
CA ASP A 223 -54.98 -12.42 -0.70
C ASP A 223 -54.07 -11.57 -1.63
N LEU A 224 -54.62 -10.55 -2.28
CA LEU A 224 -53.87 -9.63 -3.13
C LEU A 224 -53.08 -8.60 -2.31
N GLN A 225 -53.61 -8.18 -1.15
CA GLN A 225 -52.92 -7.29 -0.22
C GLN A 225 -51.63 -7.92 0.36
N GLU A 226 -51.63 -9.24 0.61
CA GLU A 226 -50.46 -9.96 1.15
C GLU A 226 -49.40 -10.30 0.07
N ARG A 227 -49.78 -10.28 -1.22
CA ARG A 227 -48.91 -10.75 -2.33
C ARG A 227 -48.36 -9.63 -3.21
N LEU A 228 -48.93 -8.42 -3.16
CA LEU A 228 -48.48 -7.27 -3.95
C LEU A 228 -47.64 -6.29 -3.10
N ARG A 229 -46.44 -5.97 -3.57
CA ARG A 229 -45.63 -4.89 -3.01
C ARG A 229 -46.18 -3.54 -3.48
N ASN A 230 -46.82 -2.80 -2.59
CA ASN A 230 -47.35 -1.46 -2.86
C ASN A 230 -46.25 -0.40 -2.82
N THR A 231 -45.31 -0.48 -3.74
CA THR A 231 -44.18 0.45 -3.82
C THR A 231 -44.42 1.51 -4.89
N PHE A 232 -44.23 2.78 -4.53
CA PHE A 232 -44.25 3.91 -5.45
C PHE A 232 -42.82 4.45 -5.62
N LYS A 233 -42.40 4.69 -6.87
CA LYS A 233 -41.10 5.30 -7.14
C LYS A 233 -41.20 6.80 -6.92
N VAL A 234 -40.37 7.33 -6.02
CA VAL A 234 -40.38 8.76 -5.65
C VAL A 234 -39.95 9.63 -6.83
N PHE A 235 -39.01 9.17 -7.63
CA PHE A 235 -38.55 9.88 -8.81
C PHE A 235 -39.01 9.14 -10.07
N GLU A 236 -39.50 9.89 -11.06
CA GLU A 236 -39.86 9.35 -12.37
C GLU A 236 -38.66 8.65 -13.04
N ALA A 237 -38.93 7.73 -13.96
CA ALA A 237 -37.86 7.05 -14.70
C ALA A 237 -37.07 8.06 -15.57
N GLY A 238 -35.86 8.41 -15.15
CA GLY A 238 -35.03 9.39 -15.86
C GLY A 238 -33.80 9.82 -15.07
N VAL A 239 -33.27 11.02 -15.37
CA VAL A 239 -32.20 11.65 -14.60
C VAL A 239 -32.86 12.67 -13.65
N PRO A 240 -33.10 12.34 -12.38
CA PRO A 240 -33.92 13.17 -11.48
C PRO A 240 -33.29 14.52 -11.19
N PHE A 241 -31.95 14.57 -11.18
CA PHE A 241 -31.18 15.79 -11.01
C PHE A 241 -30.06 15.86 -12.04
N SER A 242 -29.96 17.01 -12.67
CA SER A 242 -28.91 17.35 -13.62
C SER A 242 -28.45 18.77 -13.32
N PHE A 243 -27.19 18.93 -12.97
CA PHE A 243 -26.60 20.23 -12.66
C PHE A 243 -25.45 20.53 -13.60
N GLU A 244 -25.42 21.74 -14.15
CA GLU A 244 -24.30 22.25 -14.94
C GLU A 244 -23.41 23.06 -14.01
N ILE A 245 -22.15 22.66 -13.90
CA ILE A 245 -21.13 23.33 -13.07
C ILE A 245 -19.86 23.56 -13.88
N GLU A 246 -19.06 24.55 -13.49
CA GLU A 246 -17.69 24.67 -13.98
C GLU A 246 -16.82 23.54 -13.37
N ASP A 247 -15.91 22.96 -14.15
CA ASP A 247 -14.99 21.93 -13.67
C ASP A 247 -14.06 22.54 -12.61
N PRO A 248 -14.02 22.01 -11.36
CA PRO A 248 -13.13 22.49 -10.33
C PRO A 248 -11.64 22.47 -10.73
N ASP A 249 -11.28 21.57 -11.65
CA ASP A 249 -9.91 21.45 -12.15
C ASP A 249 -9.63 22.29 -13.42
N ASP A 250 -10.68 22.77 -14.10
CA ASP A 250 -10.59 23.56 -15.34
C ASP A 250 -11.82 24.48 -15.50
N ALA A 251 -11.72 25.71 -14.99
CA ALA A 251 -12.80 26.70 -15.04
C ALA A 251 -13.25 27.08 -16.47
N SER A 252 -12.56 26.63 -17.53
CA SER A 252 -12.99 26.82 -18.92
C SER A 252 -13.95 25.73 -19.42
N ARG A 253 -14.22 24.70 -18.62
CA ARG A 253 -15.05 23.56 -18.97
C ARG A 253 -16.32 23.50 -18.14
N GLU A 254 -17.45 23.35 -18.80
CA GLU A 254 -18.73 23.04 -18.15
C GLU A 254 -18.94 21.52 -18.11
N ILE A 255 -19.30 21.02 -16.93
CA ILE A 255 -19.61 19.62 -16.68
C ILE A 255 -21.07 19.49 -16.27
N LYS A 256 -21.75 18.54 -16.89
CA LYS A 256 -23.10 18.12 -16.53
C LYS A 256 -23.05 16.97 -15.53
N LEU A 257 -23.24 17.28 -14.25
CA LEU A 257 -23.29 16.30 -13.17
C LEU A 257 -24.63 15.58 -13.14
N THR A 258 -24.57 14.25 -13.29
CA THR A 258 -25.70 13.32 -13.25
C THR A 258 -25.27 12.01 -12.62
N GLU A 259 -26.21 11.16 -12.19
CA GLU A 259 -25.89 9.80 -11.73
C GLU A 259 -25.09 9.01 -12.78
N GLU A 260 -25.39 9.21 -14.06
CA GLU A 260 -24.68 8.58 -15.18
C GLU A 260 -23.24 9.06 -15.32
N TYR A 261 -22.97 10.32 -15.00
CA TYR A 261 -21.62 10.88 -15.01
C TYR A 261 -20.73 10.11 -14.03
N PHE A 262 -21.16 9.97 -12.77
CA PHE A 262 -20.41 9.22 -11.76
C PHE A 262 -20.24 7.74 -12.14
N ALA A 263 -21.27 7.12 -12.74
CA ALA A 263 -21.16 5.75 -13.23
C ALA A 263 -20.14 5.60 -14.37
N LYS A 264 -20.07 6.57 -15.28
CA LYS A 264 -19.10 6.61 -16.39
C LYS A 264 -17.68 6.85 -15.88
N GLU A 265 -17.47 7.86 -15.05
CA GLU A 265 -16.16 8.16 -14.46
C GLU A 265 -15.63 6.98 -13.62
N ALA A 266 -16.49 6.37 -12.80
CA ALA A 266 -16.12 5.17 -12.05
C ALA A 266 -15.75 4.00 -12.96
N LYS A 267 -16.38 3.87 -14.12
CA LYS A 267 -16.03 2.85 -15.12
C LYS A 267 -14.67 3.14 -15.75
N GLU A 268 -14.37 4.39 -16.07
CA GLU A 268 -13.05 4.79 -16.60
C GLU A 268 -11.93 4.56 -15.58
N LEU A 269 -12.17 4.86 -14.30
CA LEU A 269 -11.24 4.53 -13.22
C LEU A 269 -11.04 3.01 -13.11
N ARG A 270 -12.11 2.21 -13.15
CA ARG A 270 -12.01 0.74 -13.10
C ARG A 270 -11.22 0.15 -14.27
N LYS A 271 -11.20 0.78 -15.45
CA LYS A 271 -10.37 0.31 -16.59
C LYS A 271 -8.87 0.40 -16.30
N LYS A 272 -8.45 1.28 -15.39
CA LYS A 272 -7.04 1.38 -14.95
C LYS A 272 -6.63 0.24 -14.01
N LEU A 273 -7.61 -0.49 -13.47
CA LEU A 273 -7.40 -1.63 -12.58
C LEU A 273 -7.39 -2.94 -13.37
N LYS A 274 -6.64 -3.92 -12.88
CA LYS A 274 -6.61 -5.28 -13.41
C LYS A 274 -7.49 -6.16 -12.52
N SER A 275 -8.69 -6.48 -13.00
CA SER A 275 -9.62 -7.36 -12.27
C SER A 275 -9.14 -8.81 -12.34
N LEU A 276 -8.86 -9.41 -11.19
CA LEU A 276 -8.51 -10.83 -11.07
C LEU A 276 -9.73 -11.69 -10.72
N GLY A 277 -10.94 -11.23 -11.01
CA GLY A 277 -12.18 -11.96 -10.71
C GLY A 277 -12.42 -12.02 -9.20
N THR A 278 -12.43 -13.23 -8.62
CA THR A 278 -12.75 -13.46 -7.20
C THR A 278 -11.74 -12.88 -6.23
N TYR A 279 -10.50 -12.60 -6.69
CA TYR A 279 -9.45 -12.00 -5.87
C TYR A 279 -9.56 -10.48 -5.76
N GLY A 280 -10.49 -9.85 -6.48
CA GLY A 280 -10.63 -8.41 -6.53
C GLY A 280 -9.78 -7.76 -7.63
N SER A 281 -9.48 -6.47 -7.46
CA SER A 281 -8.77 -5.67 -8.48
C SER A 281 -7.37 -5.31 -8.02
N LEU A 282 -6.41 -5.37 -8.94
CA LEU A 282 -5.04 -4.94 -8.72
C LEU A 282 -4.74 -3.62 -9.41
N ILE A 283 -3.88 -2.83 -8.79
CA ILE A 283 -3.24 -1.67 -9.41
C ILE A 283 -1.73 -1.84 -9.40
N GLN A 284 -1.07 -1.34 -10.43
CA GLN A 284 0.39 -1.22 -10.42
C GLN A 284 0.76 0.04 -9.62
N LYS A 285 1.71 -0.05 -8.68
CA LYS A 285 2.10 1.09 -7.83
C LYS A 285 2.48 2.35 -8.61
N ARG A 286 3.12 2.19 -9.78
CA ARG A 286 3.45 3.32 -10.68
C ARG A 286 2.21 4.10 -11.18
N HIS A 287 1.04 3.47 -11.22
CA HIS A 287 -0.23 4.08 -11.64
C HIS A 287 -1.12 4.50 -10.45
N LYS A 288 -0.71 4.18 -9.22
CA LYS A 288 -1.45 4.56 -8.01
C LYS A 288 -1.62 6.07 -7.87
N PRO A 289 -0.59 6.92 -8.03
CA PRO A 289 -0.76 8.37 -7.88
C PRO A 289 -1.79 8.97 -8.85
N SER A 290 -1.82 8.51 -10.10
CA SER A 290 -2.78 9.02 -11.10
C SER A 290 -4.19 8.44 -10.92
N PHE A 291 -4.33 7.29 -10.26
CA PHE A 291 -5.62 6.74 -9.87
C PHE A 291 -6.18 7.49 -8.65
N GLU A 292 -5.37 7.71 -7.62
CA GLU A 292 -5.74 8.47 -6.42
C GLU A 292 -6.17 9.89 -6.77
N ALA A 293 -5.43 10.60 -7.63
CA ALA A 293 -5.83 11.91 -8.12
C ALA A 293 -7.22 11.89 -8.79
N GLY A 294 -7.52 10.85 -9.57
CA GLY A 294 -8.83 10.67 -10.20
C GLY A 294 -9.95 10.36 -9.20
N VAL A 295 -9.66 9.59 -8.15
CA VAL A 295 -10.63 9.30 -7.07
C VAL A 295 -10.91 10.55 -6.24
N GLU A 296 -9.89 11.35 -5.90
CA GLU A 296 -10.05 12.61 -5.17
C GLU A 296 -10.89 13.62 -5.97
N ARG A 297 -10.61 13.76 -7.26
CA ARG A 297 -11.44 14.56 -8.16
C ARG A 297 -12.91 14.11 -8.12
N LEU A 298 -13.14 12.80 -8.20
CA LEU A 298 -14.49 12.23 -8.17
C LEU A 298 -15.18 12.46 -6.82
N ARG A 299 -14.44 12.42 -5.70
CA ARG A 299 -14.94 12.75 -4.35
C ARG A 299 -15.38 14.21 -4.27
N ASN A 300 -14.57 15.14 -4.76
CA ASN A 300 -14.92 16.56 -4.75
C ASN A 300 -16.19 16.85 -5.56
N LEU A 301 -16.27 16.29 -6.77
CA LEU A 301 -17.47 16.40 -7.61
C LEU A 301 -18.70 15.76 -6.95
N LEU A 302 -18.52 14.64 -6.23
CA LEU A 302 -19.60 13.97 -5.53
C LEU A 302 -20.14 14.78 -4.37
N THR A 303 -19.27 15.46 -3.60
CA THR A 303 -19.68 16.37 -2.54
C THR A 303 -20.51 17.52 -3.10
N ILE A 304 -20.04 18.16 -4.18
CA ILE A 304 -20.79 19.24 -4.85
C ILE A 304 -22.16 18.75 -5.32
N TYR A 305 -22.19 17.59 -6.00
CA TYR A 305 -23.45 16.98 -6.41
C TYR A 305 -24.37 16.67 -5.22
N ALA A 306 -23.80 16.16 -4.12
CA ALA A 306 -24.56 15.80 -2.94
C ALA A 306 -25.24 17.01 -2.31
N ASP A 307 -24.53 18.12 -2.20
CA ASP A 307 -25.05 19.39 -1.66
C ASP A 307 -26.14 19.97 -2.57
N LEU A 308 -25.92 19.95 -3.89
CA LEU A 308 -26.91 20.41 -4.87
C LEU A 308 -28.19 19.57 -4.85
N VAL A 309 -28.06 18.24 -4.76
CA VAL A 309 -29.22 17.36 -4.60
C VAL A 309 -29.93 17.67 -3.29
N LYS A 310 -29.23 17.73 -2.15
CA LYS A 310 -29.84 18.02 -0.83
C LYS A 310 -30.60 19.34 -0.82
N ALA A 311 -30.11 20.36 -1.53
CA ALA A 311 -30.78 21.65 -1.66
C ALA A 311 -32.10 21.58 -2.48
N ASN A 312 -32.22 20.65 -3.42
CA ASN A 312 -33.35 20.57 -4.35
C ASN A 312 -34.29 19.36 -4.11
N ILE A 313 -33.86 18.38 -3.32
CA ILE A 313 -34.57 17.09 -3.15
C ILE A 313 -35.93 17.27 -2.48
N ALA A 314 -36.02 18.11 -1.44
CA ALA A 314 -37.28 18.37 -0.73
C ALA A 314 -38.34 19.01 -1.65
N ALA A 315 -37.94 19.95 -2.50
CA ALA A 315 -38.84 20.59 -3.46
C ALA A 315 -39.39 19.58 -4.48
N LYS A 316 -38.51 18.70 -5.01
CA LYS A 316 -38.92 17.67 -5.96
C LYS A 316 -39.80 16.59 -5.31
N ILE A 317 -39.47 16.18 -4.10
CA ILE A 317 -40.29 15.26 -3.29
C ILE A 317 -41.68 15.85 -3.09
N LYS A 318 -41.77 17.13 -2.72
CA LYS A 318 -43.05 17.82 -2.54
C LYS A 318 -43.87 17.85 -3.83
N GLU A 319 -43.26 18.19 -4.96
CA GLU A 319 -43.92 18.19 -6.27
C GLU A 319 -44.48 16.79 -6.62
N THR A 320 -43.70 15.74 -6.41
CA THR A 320 -44.15 14.35 -6.64
C THR A 320 -45.27 13.96 -5.66
N ARG A 321 -45.13 14.31 -4.38
CA ARG A 321 -46.14 14.06 -3.34
C ARG A 321 -47.46 14.73 -3.70
N ASP A 322 -47.44 16.00 -4.08
CA ASP A 322 -48.64 16.76 -4.42
C ASP A 322 -49.32 16.18 -5.67
N GLY A 323 -48.55 15.79 -6.69
CA GLY A 323 -49.08 15.09 -7.87
C GLY A 323 -49.68 13.72 -7.56
N LEU A 324 -49.09 12.98 -6.62
CA LEU A 324 -49.62 11.70 -6.14
C LEU A 324 -50.92 11.89 -5.36
N VAL A 325 -50.97 12.86 -4.43
CA VAL A 325 -52.17 13.22 -3.67
C VAL A 325 -53.29 13.64 -4.61
N GLU A 326 -53.04 14.49 -5.60
CA GLU A 326 -54.06 14.91 -6.57
C GLU A 326 -54.64 13.71 -7.35
N SER A 327 -53.75 12.81 -7.78
CA SER A 327 -54.12 11.61 -8.54
C SER A 327 -54.93 10.62 -7.69
N LEU A 328 -54.52 10.38 -6.44
CA LEU A 328 -55.19 9.47 -5.52
C LEU A 328 -56.50 10.08 -4.99
N HIS A 329 -56.56 11.39 -4.76
CA HIS A 329 -57.75 12.08 -4.25
C HIS A 329 -58.95 11.88 -5.19
N LYS A 330 -58.74 11.98 -6.51
CA LYS A 330 -59.77 11.68 -7.52
C LYS A 330 -60.35 10.27 -7.37
N ARG A 331 -59.52 9.30 -7.01
CA ARG A 331 -59.91 7.89 -6.85
C ARG A 331 -60.58 7.62 -5.50
N VAL A 332 -60.02 8.15 -4.42
CA VAL A 332 -60.52 8.03 -3.04
C VAL A 332 -61.89 8.70 -2.90
N LYS A 333 -62.14 9.82 -3.58
CA LYS A 333 -63.44 10.49 -3.60
C LYS A 333 -64.56 9.61 -4.20
N VAL A 334 -64.23 8.81 -5.21
CA VAL A 334 -65.19 7.91 -5.88
C VAL A 334 -65.42 6.63 -5.06
N ALA A 335 -64.37 6.12 -4.41
CA ALA A 335 -64.43 4.92 -3.59
C ALA A 335 -63.56 5.08 -2.33
N PRO A 336 -64.12 5.64 -1.24
CA PRO A 336 -63.40 5.81 0.02
C PRO A 336 -63.00 4.46 0.62
N PRO A 337 -61.77 4.31 1.16
CA PRO A 337 -61.37 3.10 1.86
C PRO A 337 -62.31 2.78 3.02
N LYS A 338 -62.77 1.52 3.13
CA LYS A 338 -63.74 1.10 4.17
C LYS A 338 -63.28 1.42 5.59
N LYS A 339 -62.00 1.17 5.89
CA LYS A 339 -61.41 1.50 7.20
C LYS A 339 -61.58 2.97 7.57
N TRP A 340 -61.47 3.88 6.60
CA TRP A 340 -61.61 5.31 6.86
C TRP A 340 -63.05 5.68 7.22
N LEU A 341 -64.04 5.01 6.63
CA LEU A 341 -65.45 5.18 6.97
C LEU A 341 -65.78 4.57 8.33
N ASP A 342 -65.22 3.39 8.64
CA ASP A 342 -65.38 2.71 9.94
C ASP A 342 -64.78 3.51 11.10
N ASP A 343 -63.67 4.23 10.85
CA ASP A 343 -63.00 5.12 11.80
C ASP A 343 -63.64 6.53 11.88
N SER A 344 -64.74 6.78 11.16
CA SER A 344 -65.51 8.04 11.27
C SER A 344 -66.65 7.89 12.27
N LEU A 345 -66.83 8.88 13.16
CA LEU A 345 -67.89 8.88 14.17
C LEU A 345 -69.30 8.83 13.56
N ASP A 346 -69.47 9.39 12.37
CA ASP A 346 -70.76 9.50 11.68
C ASP A 346 -70.86 8.57 10.45
N GLY A 347 -69.88 7.70 10.24
CA GLY A 347 -69.82 6.78 9.09
C GLY A 347 -69.69 7.47 7.72
N THR A 348 -69.48 8.78 7.71
CA THR A 348 -69.31 9.60 6.50
C THR A 348 -68.08 10.49 6.66
N LEU A 349 -67.44 10.84 5.55
CA LEU A 349 -66.32 11.78 5.49
C LEU A 349 -66.63 12.80 4.40
N ASP A 350 -66.43 14.08 4.71
CA ASP A 350 -66.50 15.14 3.70
C ASP A 350 -65.20 15.17 2.86
N ASP A 351 -65.23 15.93 1.77
CA ASP A 351 -64.11 16.03 0.82
C ASP A 351 -62.84 16.54 1.51
N ALA A 352 -62.99 17.46 2.46
CA ALA A 352 -61.88 18.03 3.22
C ALA A 352 -61.23 17.01 4.18
N ALA A 353 -62.03 16.19 4.86
CA ALA A 353 -61.53 15.12 5.74
C ALA A 353 -60.89 13.98 4.95
N LEU A 354 -61.41 13.64 3.77
CA LEU A 354 -60.78 12.66 2.87
C LEU A 354 -59.42 13.14 2.37
N LEU A 355 -59.32 14.41 1.97
CA LEU A 355 -58.06 15.01 1.55
C LEU A 355 -57.04 15.02 2.70
N SER A 356 -57.42 15.50 3.89
CA SER A 356 -56.52 15.55 5.04
C SER A 356 -56.00 14.19 5.48
N ARG A 357 -56.85 13.14 5.46
CA ARG A 357 -56.42 11.76 5.78
C ARG A 357 -55.49 11.17 4.71
N LEU A 358 -55.74 11.48 3.43
CA LEU A 358 -54.87 11.07 2.35
C LEU A 358 -53.50 11.75 2.41
N GLU A 359 -53.49 13.06 2.66
CA GLU A 359 -52.27 13.85 2.86
C GLU A 359 -51.43 13.26 3.99
N HIS A 360 -52.02 13.00 5.16
CA HIS A 360 -51.30 12.40 6.29
C HIS A 360 -50.70 11.02 5.95
N ALA A 361 -51.47 10.14 5.29
CA ALA A 361 -50.99 8.81 4.93
C ALA A 361 -49.88 8.81 3.87
N VAL A 362 -49.89 9.80 2.95
CA VAL A 362 -48.82 9.99 1.98
C VAL A 362 -47.60 10.63 2.65
N ASP A 363 -47.79 11.63 3.51
CA ASP A 363 -46.70 12.31 4.22
C ASP A 363 -45.91 11.31 5.08
N GLU A 364 -46.60 10.46 5.84
CA GLU A 364 -45.98 9.36 6.60
C GLU A 364 -45.12 8.42 5.72
N ALA A 365 -45.57 8.13 4.49
CA ALA A 365 -44.83 7.29 3.56
C ALA A 365 -43.59 7.98 2.98
N PHE A 366 -43.56 9.31 2.92
CA PHE A 366 -42.47 10.10 2.34
C PHE A 366 -41.44 10.62 3.36
N LEU A 367 -41.75 10.62 4.67
CA LEU A 367 -40.84 11.04 5.75
C LEU A 367 -39.46 10.37 5.68
N SER A 368 -39.37 9.10 5.27
CA SER A 368 -38.10 8.35 5.23
C SER A 368 -37.21 8.63 4.00
N VAL A 369 -37.68 9.43 3.05
CA VAL A 369 -37.01 9.60 1.74
C VAL A 369 -35.93 10.66 1.78
N GLU A 370 -36.10 11.72 2.56
CA GLU A 370 -35.18 12.85 2.63
C GLU A 370 -33.87 12.49 3.34
N GLU A 371 -33.93 11.73 4.44
CA GLU A 371 -32.77 11.44 5.31
C GLU A 371 -31.78 10.43 4.72
N SER A 372 -32.17 9.69 3.68
CA SER A 372 -31.40 8.53 3.19
C SER A 372 -30.39 8.85 2.08
N PHE A 373 -30.21 10.12 1.67
CA PHE A 373 -29.26 10.48 0.61
C PHE A 373 -27.88 10.86 1.15
N ASP A 374 -27.01 9.85 1.18
CA ASP A 374 -25.62 9.97 1.62
C ASP A 374 -24.68 9.22 0.64
N PRO A 375 -24.31 9.86 -0.48
CA PRO A 375 -23.41 9.24 -1.45
C PRO A 375 -21.96 9.24 -0.95
N SER A 376 -21.25 8.13 -1.15
CA SER A 376 -19.87 7.97 -0.66
C SER A 376 -18.99 7.17 -1.62
N ILE A 377 -17.66 7.39 -1.52
CA ILE A 377 -16.65 6.70 -2.33
C ILE A 377 -15.66 5.99 -1.42
N THR A 378 -15.66 4.67 -1.47
CA THR A 378 -14.68 3.83 -0.78
C THR A 378 -13.54 3.51 -1.72
N CYS A 379 -12.30 3.79 -1.29
CA CYS A 379 -11.08 3.42 -2.00
C CYS A 379 -10.05 2.97 -0.98
N ILE A 380 -9.74 1.66 -0.97
CA ILE A 380 -8.82 1.04 -0.01
C ILE A 380 -7.73 0.29 -0.77
N PHE A 381 -6.47 0.51 -0.38
CA PHE A 381 -5.32 -0.21 -0.90
C PHE A 381 -4.85 -1.27 0.09
N LYS A 382 -4.64 -2.50 -0.38
CA LYS A 382 -4.15 -3.62 0.44
C LYS A 382 -2.92 -4.26 -0.20
N GLY A 383 -1.97 -4.69 0.61
CA GLY A 383 -0.80 -5.44 0.13
C GLY A 383 -1.19 -6.84 -0.34
N VAL A 384 -0.36 -7.43 -1.19
CA VAL A 384 -0.40 -8.84 -1.57
C VAL A 384 0.44 -9.63 -0.56
N HIS A 385 -0.13 -10.69 0.01
CA HIS A 385 0.54 -11.57 0.97
C HIS A 385 1.24 -12.74 0.28
N TYR A 386 2.31 -13.25 0.89
CA TYR A 386 3.11 -14.37 0.39
C TYR A 386 2.25 -15.62 0.19
N GLU A 387 1.38 -15.93 1.16
CA GLU A 387 0.58 -17.14 1.13
C GLU A 387 -0.33 -17.15 -0.10
N THR A 388 -0.85 -15.98 -0.49
CA THR A 388 -1.65 -15.83 -1.71
C THR A 388 -0.85 -16.14 -2.98
N ILE A 389 0.44 -15.80 -3.02
CA ILE A 389 1.29 -16.03 -4.20
C ILE A 389 1.73 -17.49 -4.29
N THR A 390 2.08 -18.10 -3.16
CA THR A 390 2.73 -19.43 -3.12
C THR A 390 1.76 -20.59 -2.95
N GLN A 391 0.77 -20.43 -2.08
CA GLN A 391 -0.19 -21.50 -1.75
C GLN A 391 -1.38 -21.54 -2.71
N ASP A 392 -1.61 -20.49 -3.50
CA ASP A 392 -2.71 -20.43 -4.47
C ASP A 392 -2.22 -20.43 -5.93
N PRO A 393 -2.20 -21.60 -6.61
CA PRO A 393 -1.84 -21.70 -8.02
C PRO A 393 -2.78 -20.92 -8.95
N LYS A 394 -4.06 -20.78 -8.59
CA LYS A 394 -5.04 -20.08 -9.44
C LYS A 394 -4.76 -18.59 -9.47
N PHE A 395 -4.30 -18.02 -8.36
CA PHE A 395 -3.88 -16.62 -8.33
C PHE A 395 -2.75 -16.36 -9.34
N ARG A 396 -1.74 -17.25 -9.40
CA ARG A 396 -0.62 -17.13 -10.34
C ARG A 396 -1.05 -17.25 -11.80
N GLU A 397 -1.90 -18.22 -12.11
CA GLU A 397 -2.47 -18.40 -13.45
C GLU A 397 -3.20 -17.12 -13.89
N ARG A 398 -3.94 -16.47 -12.98
CA ARG A 398 -4.64 -15.21 -13.27
C ARG A 398 -3.69 -14.04 -13.52
N ILE A 399 -2.56 -13.98 -12.82
CA ILE A 399 -1.49 -13.01 -13.08
C ILE A 399 -0.89 -13.24 -14.47
N GLU A 400 -0.53 -14.48 -14.80
CA GLU A 400 0.01 -14.83 -16.13
C GLU A 400 -0.98 -14.56 -17.28
N GLN A 401 -2.28 -14.66 -17.03
CA GLN A 401 -3.31 -14.30 -18.01
C GLN A 401 -3.46 -12.78 -18.22
N HIS A 402 -3.22 -11.97 -17.19
CA HIS A 402 -3.45 -10.52 -17.23
C HIS A 402 -2.19 -9.70 -17.53
N PHE A 403 -1.00 -10.28 -17.36
CA PHE A 403 0.29 -9.67 -17.59
C PHE A 403 1.03 -10.40 -18.72
N SER A 404 1.97 -9.74 -19.38
CA SER A 404 2.82 -10.41 -20.38
C SER A 404 3.65 -11.51 -19.71
N GLN A 405 4.12 -12.51 -20.48
CA GLN A 405 4.97 -13.57 -19.94
C GLN A 405 6.22 -13.01 -19.23
N ASP A 406 6.86 -11.98 -19.82
CA ASP A 406 8.03 -11.33 -19.23
C ASP A 406 7.68 -10.57 -17.94
N ASP A 407 6.53 -9.90 -17.89
CA ASP A 407 6.12 -9.15 -16.70
C ASP A 407 5.66 -10.09 -15.58
N ALA A 408 4.93 -11.15 -15.91
CA ALA A 408 4.55 -12.20 -14.98
C ALA A 408 5.79 -12.92 -14.45
N ALA A 409 6.77 -13.23 -15.30
CA ALA A 409 8.04 -13.81 -14.88
C ALA A 409 8.82 -12.85 -13.97
N LYS A 410 8.84 -11.55 -14.24
CA LYS A 410 9.47 -10.54 -13.35
C LYS A 410 8.72 -10.33 -12.04
N LEU A 411 7.43 -10.67 -11.98
CA LEU A 411 6.64 -10.64 -10.75
C LEU A 411 6.89 -11.91 -9.93
N LEU A 412 6.89 -13.06 -10.60
CA LEU A 412 7.03 -14.40 -10.00
C LEU A 412 8.48 -14.94 -9.98
N PHE A 413 9.47 -14.10 -10.31
CA PHE A 413 10.85 -14.51 -10.54
C PHE A 413 11.43 -15.30 -9.36
N GLU A 414 11.23 -14.78 -8.15
CA GLU A 414 11.74 -15.37 -6.93
C GLU A 414 11.07 -16.72 -6.59
N TYR A 415 9.77 -16.87 -6.88
CA TYR A 415 9.06 -18.15 -6.71
C TYR A 415 9.62 -19.21 -7.68
N ASN A 416 9.93 -18.78 -8.91
CA ASN A 416 10.51 -19.66 -9.91
C ASN A 416 11.97 -20.01 -9.57
N ALA A 417 12.76 -19.07 -9.05
CA ALA A 417 14.13 -19.27 -8.61
C ALA A 417 14.19 -20.26 -7.43
N SER A 418 13.32 -20.13 -6.42
CA SER A 418 13.27 -21.04 -5.27
C SER A 418 12.88 -22.48 -5.64
N ARG A 419 12.14 -22.68 -6.74
CA ARG A 419 11.80 -24.03 -7.24
C ARG A 419 12.91 -24.67 -8.08
N ALA A 420 13.72 -23.86 -8.75
CA ALA A 420 14.84 -24.37 -9.53
C ALA A 420 15.97 -24.96 -8.64
N GLU A 421 15.98 -24.61 -7.35
CA GLU A 421 16.93 -25.12 -6.35
C GLU A 421 16.45 -26.37 -5.59
N GLU A 422 15.24 -26.88 -5.83
CA GLU A 422 14.89 -28.22 -5.33
C GLU A 422 15.79 -29.24 -6.06
N PRO A 423 16.66 -30.00 -5.34
CA PRO A 423 17.47 -31.00 -5.99
C PRO A 423 16.53 -32.05 -6.56
N THR A 424 16.65 -32.30 -7.86
CA THR A 424 16.22 -33.56 -8.47
C THR A 424 16.80 -34.70 -7.64
N HIS A 425 15.94 -35.34 -6.83
CA HIS A 425 16.28 -36.60 -6.19
C HIS A 425 16.51 -37.63 -7.31
N ALA A 426 17.79 -37.96 -7.53
CA ALA A 426 18.22 -39.20 -8.15
C ALA A 426 18.19 -40.32 -7.12
#